data_AF-A0A938EGR0-F1
#
_entry.id   AF-A0A938EGR0-F1
#
_cell.length_a   1.000
_cell.length_b   1.000
_cell.length_c   1.000
_cell.angle_alpha   90.00
_cell.angle_beta   90.00
_cell.angle_gamma   90.00
#
_symmetry.space_group_name_H-M   'P 1'
#
loop_
_entity.id
_entity.type
_entity.pdbx_description
1 polymer ?
#
loop_
_entity_poly.entity_id
_entity_poly.type
_entity_poly.pdbx_seq_one_letter_code
_entity_poly.pdbx_strand_id
1 'polypeptide(L)'
;ERPDLAAIANFERIAEIIKKGPKGTNEVLNELLWGPPVITLSKLNRDAGITSAKNGHEYLMAHGILVATARDALTLPREIALVLRTPSYLPEELSNNKDIKTKAQRDPIQVDRAAGAAGLQFVQLVEELLDNWGESPPAVLRNGGLAQRDLTIAAKICNEDENIAALLSEIAFSAGLLAAGDDKEQVWLPTPAFDVWRTKSVEERWAILAEAWLTTTRVASLVGKVGEIRINALSPEVDKSLAPEIRSLVLDAMAALEPGFEPDQNAIVEYVTWLRPRKSKEEIETLVKATLGEANTIGIRGLGVLATTGRALGEMRYTMPSPEARTAAARAAVADPKGYAVKPDQMLVSAIAPLLPDAIATFVLQADLTAVIPGPPAAEVASELRHMAYQESRGAAQVYRFTESSLQRAMERGYTAEKILEFLNKYTTTEVPQPLEYLINDLVRKLGDIKPIDEPIDETIPAPNERRSPARVRPRPAPEGAPPDAALLDAAIKALRAGEDPKAKPVTPSAAPNKTPASEIATLCKEVVAQVISGSKPGDVCITITYVDTHGMSSNRIVEPIRFEGGLLTGFDLTESRIRDYAISRIAGAEKGKK
;
A
#
# COMPACT_ATOMS: atom_id res chain seq x y z
N GLU A 1 11.53 16.32 21.52
CA GLU A 1 10.11 15.95 21.32
C GLU A 1 9.41 17.10 20.59
N ARG A 2 8.63 16.81 19.54
CA ARG A 2 7.78 17.87 18.95
C ARG A 2 6.73 18.23 20.01
N PRO A 3 6.46 19.52 20.26
CA PRO A 3 5.34 19.87 21.11
C PRO A 3 4.08 19.25 20.51
N ASP A 4 3.31 18.55 21.33
CA ASP A 4 1.98 18.11 20.95
C ASP A 4 1.15 19.36 20.67
N LEU A 5 1.01 19.70 19.38
CA LEU A 5 0.28 20.87 18.93
C LEU A 5 -1.20 20.81 19.36
N ALA A 6 -1.75 19.62 19.59
CA ALA A 6 -3.10 19.45 20.13
C ALA A 6 -3.17 19.84 21.62
N ALA A 7 -2.15 19.49 22.42
CA ALA A 7 -2.04 19.91 23.82
C ALA A 7 -1.75 21.41 24.00
N ILE A 8 -1.21 22.08 22.98
CA ILE A 8 -0.98 23.53 22.95
C ILE A 8 -2.19 24.29 22.40
N ALA A 9 -3.00 23.71 21.50
CA ALA A 9 -4.14 24.38 20.87
C ALA A 9 -5.37 24.61 21.78
N ASN A 10 -5.24 24.47 23.10
CA ASN A 10 -6.29 24.91 24.02
C ASN A 10 -6.23 26.43 24.18
N PHE A 11 -7.29 27.13 23.74
CA PHE A 11 -7.40 28.59 23.81
C PHE A 11 -7.13 29.14 25.22
N GLU A 12 -7.67 28.50 26.27
CA GLU A 12 -7.51 28.97 27.65
C GLU A 12 -6.05 28.91 28.09
N ARG A 13 -5.35 27.84 27.71
CA ARG A 13 -3.92 27.66 28.01
C ARG A 13 -3.06 28.67 27.27
N ILE A 14 -3.33 28.89 25.98
CA ILE A 14 -2.61 29.90 25.18
C ILE A 14 -2.86 31.29 25.77
N ALA A 15 -4.11 31.62 26.11
CA ALA A 15 -4.47 32.90 26.71
C ALA A 15 -3.77 33.12 28.06
N GLU A 16 -3.65 32.08 28.89
CA GLU A 16 -2.94 32.15 30.16
C GLU A 16 -1.43 32.42 29.97
N ILE A 17 -0.80 31.74 29.01
CA ILE A 17 0.61 31.95 28.66
C ILE A 17 0.81 33.39 28.17
N ILE A 18 -0.02 33.87 27.24
CA ILE A 18 0.08 35.24 26.72
C ILE A 18 -0.07 36.27 27.83
N LYS A 19 -1.01 36.06 28.76
CA LYS A 19 -1.27 36.96 29.90
C LYS A 19 -0.07 37.07 30.84
N LYS A 20 0.72 35.99 31.00
CA LYS A 20 1.93 35.95 31.85
C LYS A 20 3.20 36.42 31.14
N GLY A 21 3.13 36.71 29.84
CA GLY A 21 4.28 37.09 29.04
C GLY A 21 4.88 38.45 29.40
N PRO A 22 6.19 38.66 29.12
CA PRO A 22 6.86 39.94 29.30
C PRO A 22 6.28 41.03 28.37
N LYS A 23 6.64 42.31 28.61
CA LYS A 23 6.27 43.43 27.74
C LYS A 23 6.69 43.14 26.28
N GLY A 24 5.81 43.46 25.33
CA GLY A 24 5.99 43.19 23.90
C GLY A 24 5.42 41.85 23.43
N THR A 25 5.00 40.94 24.32
CA THR A 25 4.42 39.63 23.92
C THR A 25 3.17 39.79 23.04
N ASN A 26 2.25 40.68 23.41
CA ASN A 26 1.05 40.96 22.62
C ASN A 26 1.34 41.67 21.30
N GLU A 27 2.38 42.49 21.25
CA GLU A 27 2.77 43.23 20.04
C GLU A 27 3.27 42.26 18.97
N VAL A 28 4.19 41.36 19.36
CA VAL A 28 4.71 40.31 18.48
C VAL A 28 3.59 39.40 17.97
N LEU A 29 2.66 39.01 18.84
CA LEU A 29 1.53 38.18 18.42
C LEU A 29 0.59 38.93 17.48
N ASN A 30 0.23 40.18 17.77
CA ASN A 30 -0.67 40.95 16.91
C ASN A 30 -0.08 41.16 15.51
N GLU A 31 1.24 41.38 15.41
CA GLU A 31 1.96 41.48 14.14
C GLU A 31 1.86 40.18 13.34
N LEU A 32 2.17 39.04 13.96
CA LEU A 32 2.15 37.72 13.31
C LEU A 32 0.73 37.20 13.03
N LEU A 33 -0.25 37.62 13.84
CA LEU A 33 -1.65 37.23 13.71
C LEU A 33 -2.33 37.93 12.54
N TRP A 34 -2.01 39.16 12.19
CA TRP A 34 -2.70 39.85 11.08
C TRP A 34 -1.78 40.17 9.91
N GLY A 35 -0.47 40.03 10.10
CA GLY A 35 0.56 40.13 9.07
C GLY A 35 1.11 38.76 8.62
N PRO A 36 2.32 38.74 8.03
CA PRO A 36 3.01 37.50 7.71
C PRO A 36 3.21 36.64 8.96
N PRO A 37 2.95 35.32 8.91
CA PRO A 37 3.09 34.45 10.09
C PRO A 37 4.55 34.15 10.44
N VAL A 38 5.50 34.85 9.82
CA VAL A 38 6.94 34.66 9.99
C VAL A 38 7.56 36.00 10.33
N ILE A 39 8.43 36.02 11.35
CA ILE A 39 9.25 37.16 11.72
C ILE A 39 10.73 36.78 11.68
N THR A 40 11.55 37.66 11.10
CA THR A 40 13.01 37.50 11.02
C THR A 40 13.66 38.40 12.06
N LEU A 41 14.59 37.84 12.85
CA LEU A 41 15.25 38.51 13.96
C LEU A 41 16.75 38.61 13.71
N SER A 42 17.33 39.79 13.94
CA SER A 42 18.76 40.02 13.79
C SER A 42 19.62 39.17 14.74
N LYS A 43 19.05 38.79 15.90
CA LYS A 43 19.62 37.83 16.85
C LYS A 43 18.50 37.00 17.48
N LEU A 44 18.50 35.70 17.23
CA LEU A 44 17.58 34.75 17.87
C LEU A 44 18.35 33.85 18.85
N ASN A 45 17.97 33.89 20.13
CA ASN A 45 18.50 32.97 21.14
C ASN A 45 17.62 31.73 21.24
N ARG A 46 18.02 30.63 20.58
CA ARG A 46 17.24 29.38 20.54
C ARG A 46 17.25 28.61 21.85
N ASP A 47 18.23 28.86 22.71
CA ASP A 47 18.41 28.15 23.99
C ASP A 47 17.65 28.83 25.14
N ALA A 48 16.90 29.89 24.86
CA ALA A 48 16.05 30.54 25.83
C ALA A 48 14.94 29.59 26.30
N GLY A 49 15.09 29.02 27.49
CA GLY A 49 14.04 28.31 28.20
C GLY A 49 13.04 29.26 28.86
N ILE A 50 11.90 28.72 29.32
CA ILE A 50 10.75 29.44 29.89
C ILE A 50 11.17 30.47 30.95
N THR A 51 12.11 30.12 31.83
CA THR A 51 12.58 30.98 32.94
C THR A 51 13.67 31.99 32.54
N SER A 52 14.25 31.84 31.35
CA SER A 52 15.40 32.63 30.87
C SER A 52 15.06 33.59 29.73
N ALA A 53 13.83 33.52 29.20
CA ALA A 53 13.35 34.37 28.12
C ALA A 53 13.28 35.85 28.55
N LYS A 54 13.91 36.74 27.78
CA LYS A 54 14.03 38.17 28.10
C LYS A 54 13.06 39.08 27.35
N ASN A 55 12.49 38.60 26.24
CA ASN A 55 11.60 39.36 25.37
C ASN A 55 10.44 38.49 24.88
N GLY A 56 9.43 39.12 24.27
CA GLY A 56 8.23 38.43 23.79
C GLY A 56 8.51 37.29 22.80
N HIS A 57 9.48 37.47 21.88
CA HIS A 57 9.85 36.44 20.91
C HIS A 57 10.40 35.17 21.58
N GLU A 58 11.36 35.34 22.48
CA GLU A 58 11.97 34.24 23.24
C GLU A 58 10.93 33.56 24.15
N TYR A 59 10.05 34.34 24.79
CA TYR A 59 9.02 33.82 25.68
C TYR A 59 8.01 32.95 24.91
N LEU A 60 7.49 33.45 23.79
CA LEU A 60 6.54 32.72 22.96
C LEU A 60 7.18 31.47 22.33
N MET A 61 8.46 31.54 21.95
CA MET A 61 9.19 30.38 21.46
C MET A 61 9.39 29.32 22.56
N ALA A 62 9.81 29.73 23.76
CA ALA A 62 10.03 28.83 24.90
C ALA A 62 8.75 28.10 25.34
N HIS A 63 7.60 28.73 25.14
CA HIS A 63 6.28 28.15 25.40
C HIS A 63 5.68 27.39 24.20
N GLY A 64 6.40 27.27 23.08
CA GLY A 64 5.96 26.56 21.88
C GLY A 64 4.86 27.29 21.09
N ILE A 65 4.60 28.56 21.38
CA ILE A 65 3.66 29.41 20.63
C ILE A 65 4.27 29.87 19.30
N LEU A 66 5.59 30.14 19.28
CA LEU A 66 6.35 30.35 18.06
C LEU A 66 7.34 29.21 17.84
N VAL A 67 7.53 28.80 16.60
CA VAL A 67 8.46 27.72 16.24
C VAL A 67 9.57 28.28 15.38
N ALA A 68 10.82 27.96 15.72
CA ALA A 68 11.97 28.41 14.96
C ALA A 68 12.15 27.58 13.68
N THR A 69 11.73 28.15 12.54
CA THR A 69 11.71 27.50 11.22
C THR A 69 12.99 27.71 10.41
N ALA A 70 13.75 28.76 10.71
CA ALA A 70 15.09 28.99 10.14
C ALA A 70 16.08 29.43 11.22
N ARG A 71 17.32 29.75 10.84
CA ARG A 71 18.39 30.16 11.77
C ARG A 71 18.00 31.41 12.56
N ASP A 72 17.31 32.33 11.91
CA ASP A 72 16.95 33.68 12.35
C ASP A 72 15.45 33.97 12.23
N ALA A 73 14.63 32.95 11.96
CA ALA A 73 13.19 33.11 11.75
C ALA A 73 12.36 32.33 12.77
N LEU A 74 11.31 32.99 13.27
CA LEU A 74 10.24 32.40 14.05
C LEU A 74 8.95 32.40 13.23
N THR A 75 8.17 31.34 13.35
CA THR A 75 6.88 31.20 12.68
C THR A 75 5.79 30.95 13.69
N LEU A 76 4.67 31.67 13.56
CA LEU A 76 3.44 31.38 14.27
C LEU A 76 2.74 30.19 13.58
N PRO A 77 2.60 29.02 14.24
CA PRO A 77 1.88 27.90 13.69
C PRO A 77 0.45 28.27 13.34
N ARG A 78 -0.05 27.71 12.23
CA ARG A 78 -1.37 28.04 11.68
C ARG A 78 -2.49 27.73 12.67
N GLU A 79 -2.36 26.62 13.40
CA GLU A 79 -3.30 26.13 14.39
C GLU A 79 -3.47 27.15 15.52
N ILE A 80 -2.35 27.68 16.03
CA ILE A 80 -2.35 28.70 17.09
C ILE A 80 -2.92 30.02 16.57
N ALA A 81 -2.57 30.42 15.33
CA ALA A 81 -3.13 31.61 14.71
C ALA A 81 -4.66 31.51 14.54
N LEU A 82 -5.18 30.34 14.17
CA LEU A 82 -6.62 30.10 14.03
C LEU A 82 -7.34 30.17 15.38
N VAL A 83 -6.80 29.53 16.41
CA VAL A 83 -7.33 29.57 17.79
C VAL A 83 -7.38 31.01 18.32
N LEU A 84 -6.34 31.80 18.07
CA LEU A 84 -6.24 33.19 18.55
C LEU A 84 -7.11 34.19 17.75
N ARG A 85 -7.25 34.01 16.43
CA ARG A 85 -8.08 34.88 15.58
C ARG A 85 -9.57 34.65 15.80
N THR A 86 -9.96 33.41 16.08
CA THR A 86 -11.36 33.03 16.11
C THR A 86 -11.67 32.14 17.32
N PRO A 87 -11.60 32.68 18.56
CA PRO A 87 -11.80 31.92 19.79
C PRO A 87 -13.17 31.22 19.86
N SER A 88 -14.16 31.76 19.14
CA SER A 88 -15.57 31.32 19.16
C SER A 88 -15.99 30.50 17.93
N TYR A 89 -15.09 30.28 16.96
CA TYR A 89 -15.44 29.71 15.65
C TYR A 89 -14.75 28.37 15.35
N LEU A 90 -13.90 27.88 16.25
CA LEU A 90 -13.57 26.46 16.26
C LEU A 90 -14.71 25.77 17.00
N PRO A 91 -15.67 25.12 16.30
CA PRO A 91 -16.65 24.30 16.99
C PRO A 91 -15.91 23.32 17.91
N GLU A 92 -16.46 23.10 19.10
CA GLU A 92 -15.93 22.17 20.12
C GLU A 92 -15.62 20.78 19.51
N GLU A 93 -16.33 20.45 18.43
CA GLU A 93 -16.19 19.30 17.52
C GLU A 93 -14.81 19.18 16.82
N LEU A 94 -14.04 20.28 16.70
CA LEU A 94 -12.65 20.28 16.22
C LEU A 94 -11.62 20.14 17.34
N SER A 95 -12.02 20.36 18.61
CA SER A 95 -11.14 20.29 19.78
C SER A 95 -11.08 18.90 20.42
N ASN A 96 -12.13 18.09 20.23
CA ASN A 96 -12.12 16.71 20.68
C ASN A 96 -11.27 15.88 19.72
N ASN A 97 -10.01 15.69 20.10
CA ASN A 97 -9.28 14.46 19.80
C ASN A 97 -10.25 13.31 20.11
N LYS A 98 -10.83 12.68 19.07
CA LYS A 98 -11.86 11.66 19.28
C LYS A 98 -11.18 10.50 19.99
N ASP A 99 -11.37 10.39 21.30
CA ASP A 99 -11.05 9.20 22.07
C ASP A 99 -11.60 8.00 21.29
N ILE A 100 -10.69 7.17 20.80
CA ILE A 100 -11.06 6.00 20.03
C ILE A 100 -11.67 5.03 21.03
N LYS A 101 -13.01 4.93 20.99
CA LYS A 101 -13.73 4.02 21.88
C LYS A 101 -13.21 2.61 21.70
N THR A 102 -12.92 1.95 22.80
CA THR A 102 -12.49 0.56 22.83
C THR A 102 -13.68 -0.35 23.12
N LYS A 103 -13.72 -1.53 22.51
CA LYS A 103 -14.81 -2.50 22.72
C LYS A 103 -14.44 -3.66 23.64
N ALA A 104 -13.16 -4.00 23.73
CA ALA A 104 -12.66 -5.10 24.55
C ALA A 104 -11.20 -4.86 24.95
N GLN A 105 -10.77 -5.57 26.00
CA GLN A 105 -9.37 -5.65 26.43
C GLN A 105 -8.91 -7.10 26.35
N ARG A 106 -7.69 -7.31 25.86
CA ARG A 106 -7.02 -8.60 25.71
C ARG A 106 -5.65 -8.55 26.35
N ASP A 107 -5.15 -9.71 26.76
CA ASP A 107 -3.76 -9.86 27.19
C ASP A 107 -2.83 -9.61 25.98
N PRO A 108 -1.93 -8.61 26.02
CA PRO A 108 -0.98 -8.33 24.95
C PRO A 108 -0.15 -9.55 24.53
N ILE A 109 0.18 -10.45 25.45
CA ILE A 109 0.95 -11.67 25.14
C ILE A 109 0.14 -12.61 24.26
N GLN A 110 -1.17 -12.75 24.51
CA GLN A 110 -2.06 -13.58 23.68
C GLN A 110 -2.32 -12.94 22.32
N VAL A 111 -2.40 -11.61 22.27
CA VAL A 111 -2.51 -10.84 21.02
C VAL A 111 -1.29 -11.11 20.14
N ASP A 112 -0.09 -10.99 20.68
CA ASP A 112 1.15 -11.21 19.93
C ASP A 112 1.30 -12.67 19.49
N ARG A 113 0.94 -13.65 20.33
CA ARG A 113 0.92 -15.06 19.93
C ARG A 113 -0.04 -15.33 18.78
N ALA A 114 -1.24 -14.77 18.83
CA ALA A 114 -2.22 -14.92 17.76
C ALA A 114 -1.75 -14.25 16.46
N ALA A 115 -1.12 -13.09 16.55
CA ALA A 115 -0.54 -12.39 15.40
C ALA A 115 0.64 -13.15 14.79
N GLY A 116 1.55 -13.68 15.60
CA GLY A 116 2.66 -14.52 15.13
C GLY A 116 2.18 -15.79 14.43
N ALA A 117 1.18 -16.47 14.99
CA ALA A 117 0.57 -17.64 14.36
C ALA A 117 -0.10 -17.31 13.01
N ALA A 118 -0.85 -16.21 12.94
CA ALA A 118 -1.45 -15.74 11.69
C ALA A 118 -0.38 -15.34 10.66
N GLY A 119 0.70 -14.68 11.08
CA GLY A 119 1.81 -14.32 10.21
C GLY A 119 2.54 -15.54 9.62
N LEU A 120 2.82 -16.56 10.45
CA LEU A 120 3.38 -17.84 10.00
C LEU A 120 2.46 -18.53 8.98
N GLN A 121 1.18 -18.65 9.31
CA GLN A 121 0.20 -19.28 8.43
C GLN A 121 0.10 -18.52 7.10
N PHE A 122 0.09 -17.19 7.12
CA PHE A 122 0.02 -16.38 5.91
C PHE A 122 1.21 -16.63 4.98
N VAL A 123 2.44 -16.74 5.51
CA VAL A 123 3.64 -17.10 4.73
C VAL A 123 3.48 -18.48 4.09
N GLN A 124 3.03 -19.48 4.86
CA GLN A 124 2.84 -20.85 4.37
C GLN A 124 1.80 -20.92 3.25
N LEU A 125 0.70 -20.20 3.41
CA LEU A 125 -0.39 -20.15 2.43
C LEU A 125 0.02 -19.46 1.12
N VAL A 126 0.84 -18.40 1.19
CA VAL A 126 1.40 -17.76 -0.02
C VAL A 126 2.33 -18.73 -0.76
N GLU A 127 3.18 -19.45 -0.03
CA GLU A 127 4.06 -20.46 -0.63
C GLU A 127 3.26 -21.58 -1.31
N GLU A 128 2.26 -22.13 -0.63
CA GLU A 128 1.39 -23.18 -1.16
C GLU A 128 0.64 -22.76 -2.42
N LEU A 129 0.07 -21.55 -2.41
CA LEU A 129 -0.62 -20.99 -3.57
C LEU A 129 0.30 -20.87 -4.78
N LEU A 130 1.50 -20.30 -4.59
CA LEU A 130 2.42 -20.01 -5.67
C LEU A 130 3.13 -21.27 -6.20
N ASP A 131 3.46 -22.24 -5.34
CA ASP A 131 3.97 -23.53 -5.81
C ASP A 131 2.92 -24.23 -6.70
N ASN A 132 1.65 -24.23 -6.29
CA ASN A 132 0.58 -24.81 -7.11
C ASN A 132 0.41 -24.08 -8.45
N TRP A 133 0.46 -22.75 -8.47
CA TRP A 133 0.34 -21.97 -9.71
C TRP A 133 1.58 -22.10 -10.60
N GLY A 134 2.75 -22.44 -10.04
CA GLY A 134 3.94 -22.79 -10.83
C GLY A 134 3.75 -24.06 -11.65
N GLU A 135 3.00 -25.03 -11.13
CA GLU A 135 2.69 -26.30 -11.81
C GLU A 135 1.43 -26.22 -12.67
N SER A 136 0.35 -25.64 -12.14
CA SER A 136 -0.99 -25.56 -12.73
C SER A 136 -1.48 -24.10 -12.77
N PRO A 137 -0.90 -23.25 -13.65
CA PRO A 137 -1.17 -21.82 -13.64
C PRO A 137 -2.60 -21.50 -14.12
N PRO A 138 -3.36 -20.66 -13.40
CA PRO A 138 -4.69 -20.24 -13.84
C PRO A 138 -4.61 -19.18 -14.95
N ALA A 139 -5.64 -19.12 -15.78
CA ALA A 139 -5.69 -18.19 -16.90
C ALA A 139 -5.94 -16.74 -16.47
N VAL A 140 -5.34 -15.80 -17.19
CA VAL A 140 -5.63 -14.37 -17.09
C VAL A 140 -6.89 -14.08 -17.91
N LEU A 141 -7.86 -13.41 -17.29
CA LEU A 141 -9.08 -13.00 -17.99
C LEU A 141 -8.78 -11.90 -19.03
N ARG A 142 -9.63 -11.79 -20.07
CA ARG A 142 -9.48 -10.80 -21.14
C ARG A 142 -9.36 -9.35 -20.66
N ASN A 143 -10.01 -9.02 -19.55
CA ASN A 143 -9.99 -7.68 -18.94
C ASN A 143 -8.96 -7.56 -17.80
N GLY A 144 -8.07 -8.55 -17.66
CA GLY A 144 -7.25 -8.75 -16.48
C GLY A 144 -8.01 -9.46 -15.35
N GLY A 145 -7.24 -10.01 -14.40
CA GLY A 145 -7.77 -10.71 -13.23
C GLY A 145 -7.88 -12.23 -13.38
N LEU A 146 -8.43 -12.83 -12.34
CA LEU A 146 -8.58 -14.27 -12.11
C LEU A 146 -10.07 -14.66 -12.22
N ALA A 147 -10.37 -15.76 -12.89
CA ALA A 147 -11.74 -16.27 -12.96
C ALA A 147 -12.23 -16.72 -11.57
N GLN A 148 -13.52 -16.53 -11.28
CA GLN A 148 -14.14 -17.00 -10.03
C GLN A 148 -13.86 -18.50 -9.77
N ARG A 149 -13.96 -19.33 -10.82
CA ARG A 149 -13.69 -20.77 -10.70
C ARG A 149 -12.27 -21.04 -10.21
N ASP A 150 -11.30 -20.30 -10.74
CA ASP A 150 -9.89 -20.48 -10.42
C ASP A 150 -9.59 -19.91 -9.02
N LEU A 151 -10.29 -18.85 -8.58
CA LEU A 151 -10.27 -18.38 -7.19
C LEU A 151 -10.83 -19.44 -6.22
N THR A 152 -11.95 -20.09 -6.56
CA THR A 152 -12.50 -21.19 -5.75
C THR A 152 -11.53 -22.38 -5.67
N ILE A 153 -10.78 -22.66 -6.74
CA ILE A 153 -9.73 -23.69 -6.73
C ILE A 153 -8.57 -23.27 -5.82
N ALA A 154 -8.11 -22.02 -5.92
CA ALA A 154 -7.07 -21.46 -5.05
C ALA A 154 -7.46 -21.56 -3.56
N ALA A 155 -8.71 -21.21 -3.21
CA ALA A 155 -9.24 -21.35 -1.86
C ALA A 155 -9.19 -22.80 -1.36
N LYS A 156 -9.57 -23.77 -2.21
CA LYS A 156 -9.50 -25.20 -1.87
C LYS A 156 -8.07 -25.71 -1.67
N ILE A 157 -7.12 -25.26 -2.50
CA ILE A 157 -5.71 -25.63 -2.38
C ILE A 157 -5.17 -25.19 -1.02
N CYS A 158 -5.43 -23.94 -0.65
CA CYS A 158 -5.02 -23.37 0.63
C CYS A 158 -5.84 -23.87 1.83
N ASN A 159 -6.91 -24.63 1.62
CA ASN A 159 -7.91 -24.99 2.63
C ASN A 159 -8.47 -23.76 3.39
N GLU A 160 -8.73 -22.68 2.65
CA GLU A 160 -9.22 -21.41 3.16
C GLU A 160 -10.46 -20.94 2.37
N ASP A 161 -11.01 -19.78 2.73
CA ASP A 161 -12.09 -19.15 1.97
C ASP A 161 -11.59 -18.31 0.77
N GLU A 162 -12.53 -17.88 -0.08
CA GLU A 162 -12.21 -17.10 -1.29
C GLU A 162 -11.65 -15.70 -0.95
N ASN A 163 -11.97 -15.14 0.22
CA ASN A 163 -11.44 -13.83 0.63
C ASN A 163 -9.96 -13.95 1.01
N ILE A 164 -9.58 -15.03 1.70
CA ILE A 164 -8.19 -15.31 2.04
C ILE A 164 -7.42 -15.64 0.76
N ALA A 165 -7.95 -16.49 -0.15
CA ALA A 165 -7.31 -16.75 -1.44
C ALA A 165 -7.10 -15.49 -2.29
N ALA A 166 -8.08 -14.57 -2.28
CA ALA A 166 -7.93 -13.26 -2.89
C ALA A 166 -6.81 -12.47 -2.22
N LEU A 167 -6.78 -12.40 -0.89
CA LEU A 167 -5.72 -11.68 -0.16
C LEU A 167 -4.33 -12.24 -0.45
N LEU A 168 -4.16 -13.57 -0.44
CA LEU A 168 -2.89 -14.23 -0.76
C LEU A 168 -2.40 -13.85 -2.15
N SER A 169 -3.25 -14.00 -3.17
CA SER A 169 -2.90 -13.67 -4.56
C SER A 169 -2.60 -12.18 -4.77
N GLU A 170 -3.39 -11.30 -4.17
CA GLU A 170 -3.22 -9.84 -4.28
C GLU A 170 -1.94 -9.34 -3.60
N ILE A 171 -1.58 -9.92 -2.45
CA ILE A 171 -0.34 -9.58 -1.75
C ILE A 171 0.87 -10.21 -2.43
N ALA A 172 0.78 -11.45 -2.89
CA ALA A 172 1.83 -12.06 -3.72
C ALA A 172 2.12 -11.24 -4.98
N PHE A 173 1.07 -10.77 -5.66
CA PHE A 173 1.19 -9.87 -6.80
C PHE A 173 1.82 -8.53 -6.40
N SER A 174 1.36 -7.94 -5.29
CA SER A 174 1.87 -6.65 -4.80
C SER A 174 3.33 -6.72 -4.35
N ALA A 175 3.77 -7.85 -3.80
CA ALA A 175 5.14 -8.14 -3.40
C ALA A 175 6.06 -8.47 -4.60
N GLY A 176 5.49 -8.65 -5.79
CA GLY A 176 6.23 -9.01 -7.00
C GLY A 176 6.57 -10.50 -7.11
N LEU A 177 6.01 -11.34 -6.25
CA LEU A 177 6.18 -12.79 -6.26
C LEU A 177 5.31 -13.47 -7.33
N LEU A 178 4.27 -12.78 -7.80
CA LEU A 178 3.31 -13.25 -8.79
C LEU A 178 3.17 -12.23 -9.93
N ALA A 179 3.11 -12.69 -11.16
CA ALA A 179 2.85 -11.83 -12.32
C ALA A 179 2.01 -12.55 -13.39
N ALA A 180 1.33 -11.78 -14.22
CA ALA A 180 0.76 -12.29 -15.46
C ALA A 180 1.90 -12.62 -16.44
N GLY A 181 1.77 -13.76 -17.12
CA GLY A 181 2.61 -14.19 -18.22
C GLY A 181 2.68 -13.17 -19.35
N ASP A 182 3.63 -13.38 -20.26
CA ASP A 182 3.71 -12.57 -21.46
C ASP A 182 2.47 -12.76 -22.36
N ASP A 183 2.42 -12.02 -23.46
CA ASP A 183 1.25 -12.02 -24.34
C ASP A 183 0.96 -13.41 -24.96
N LYS A 184 1.93 -14.34 -24.93
CA LYS A 184 1.78 -15.71 -25.44
C LYS A 184 1.19 -16.64 -24.39
N GLU A 185 1.57 -16.49 -23.12
CA GLU A 185 1.16 -17.43 -22.08
C GLU A 185 -0.11 -17.02 -21.32
N GLN A 186 -0.51 -15.74 -21.24
CA GLN A 186 -1.80 -15.27 -20.65
C GLN A 186 -2.28 -16.06 -19.41
N VAL A 187 -1.35 -16.45 -18.53
CA VAL A 187 -1.61 -17.17 -17.29
C VAL A 187 -0.91 -16.49 -16.12
N TRP A 188 -1.40 -16.67 -14.91
CA TRP A 188 -0.75 -16.18 -13.70
C TRP A 188 0.35 -17.15 -13.26
N LEU A 189 1.57 -16.63 -13.06
CA LEU A 189 2.74 -17.44 -12.73
C LEU A 189 3.59 -16.77 -11.64
N PRO A 190 4.25 -17.56 -10.78
CA PRO A 190 5.29 -17.06 -9.90
C PRO A 190 6.41 -16.37 -10.69
N THR A 191 7.06 -15.40 -10.09
CA THR A 191 8.24 -14.73 -10.66
C THR A 191 9.53 -15.32 -10.08
N PRO A 192 10.71 -15.06 -10.67
CA PRO A 192 11.98 -15.45 -10.05
C PRO A 192 12.18 -14.87 -8.64
N ALA A 193 11.49 -13.77 -8.29
CA ALA A 193 11.55 -13.22 -6.94
C ALA A 193 10.89 -14.15 -5.89
N PHE A 194 9.97 -15.02 -6.32
CA PHE A 194 9.42 -16.06 -5.45
C PHE A 194 10.50 -17.06 -5.02
N ASP A 195 11.39 -17.46 -5.93
CA ASP A 195 12.47 -18.41 -5.61
C ASP A 195 13.44 -17.81 -4.58
N VAL A 196 13.85 -16.56 -4.76
CA VAL A 196 14.68 -15.81 -3.82
C VAL A 196 13.94 -15.57 -2.49
N TRP A 197 12.62 -15.34 -2.52
CA TRP A 197 11.84 -15.19 -1.31
C TRP A 197 11.82 -16.48 -0.48
N ARG A 198 11.76 -17.66 -1.11
CA ARG A 198 11.75 -18.96 -0.42
C ARG A 198 13.05 -19.32 0.31
N THR A 199 14.19 -18.72 -0.06
CA THR A 199 15.48 -18.96 0.59
C THR A 199 15.68 -18.14 1.86
N LYS A 200 14.78 -17.18 2.11
CA LYS A 200 14.78 -16.33 3.30
C LYS A 200 14.18 -17.03 4.53
N SER A 201 14.50 -16.49 5.70
CA SER A 201 13.87 -16.91 6.95
C SER A 201 12.37 -16.59 6.96
N VAL A 202 11.58 -17.21 7.85
CA VAL A 202 10.12 -16.98 7.91
C VAL A 202 9.82 -15.51 8.24
N GLU A 203 10.60 -14.92 9.13
CA GLU A 203 10.51 -13.53 9.57
C GLU A 203 10.73 -12.57 8.40
N GLU A 204 11.78 -12.81 7.62
CA GLU A 204 12.10 -12.04 6.43
C GLU A 204 11.01 -12.17 5.37
N ARG A 205 10.51 -13.39 5.16
CA ARG A 205 9.42 -13.67 4.23
C ARG A 205 8.14 -12.94 4.61
N TRP A 206 7.76 -12.98 5.90
CA TRP A 206 6.61 -12.26 6.42
C TRP A 206 6.75 -10.74 6.26
N ALA A 207 7.92 -10.19 6.61
CA ALA A 207 8.17 -8.75 6.54
C ALA A 207 7.97 -8.19 5.11
N ILE A 208 8.42 -8.93 4.07
CA ILE A 208 8.19 -8.57 2.67
C ILE A 208 6.70 -8.51 2.33
N LEU A 209 5.90 -9.48 2.80
CA LEU A 209 4.46 -9.53 2.56
C LEU A 209 3.71 -8.42 3.32
N ALA A 210 4.08 -8.18 4.59
CA ALA A 210 3.49 -7.12 5.41
C ALA A 210 3.75 -5.72 4.83
N GLU A 211 4.97 -5.47 4.33
CA GLU A 211 5.31 -4.23 3.62
C GLU A 211 4.51 -4.09 2.32
N ALA A 212 4.40 -5.17 1.53
CA ALA A 212 3.60 -5.16 0.31
C ALA A 212 2.12 -4.82 0.59
N TRP A 213 1.55 -5.33 1.69
CA TRP A 213 0.19 -5.00 2.11
C TRP A 213 0.04 -3.54 2.53
N LEU A 214 0.96 -3.00 3.33
CA LEU A 214 0.88 -1.61 3.78
C LEU A 214 0.89 -0.63 2.59
N THR A 215 1.65 -0.96 1.54
CA THR A 215 2.00 -0.05 0.46
C THR A 215 1.17 -0.24 -0.82
N THR A 216 0.48 -1.36 -0.98
CA THR A 216 -0.33 -1.64 -2.18
C THR A 216 -1.59 -0.79 -2.23
N THR A 217 -2.00 -0.34 -3.42
CA THR A 217 -3.31 0.30 -3.62
C THR A 217 -4.43 -0.74 -3.74
N ARG A 218 -4.10 -2.03 -3.82
CA ARG A 218 -5.05 -3.11 -4.06
C ARG A 218 -5.73 -3.51 -2.76
N VAL A 219 -7.04 -3.70 -2.80
CA VAL A 219 -7.88 -4.04 -1.64
C VAL A 219 -8.57 -5.36 -1.90
N ALA A 220 -7.96 -6.45 -1.44
CA ALA A 220 -8.42 -7.81 -1.72
C ALA A 220 -9.83 -8.08 -1.16
N SER A 221 -10.19 -7.44 -0.05
CA SER A 221 -11.51 -7.56 0.57
C SER A 221 -12.68 -7.06 -0.30
N LEU A 222 -12.39 -6.38 -1.43
CA LEU A 222 -13.40 -5.98 -2.41
C LEU A 222 -13.77 -7.09 -3.39
N VAL A 223 -12.96 -8.16 -3.47
CA VAL A 223 -13.24 -9.30 -4.34
C VAL A 223 -14.52 -9.98 -3.91
N GLY A 224 -15.31 -10.42 -4.89
CA GLY A 224 -16.61 -11.02 -4.68
C GLY A 224 -17.74 -10.15 -5.21
N LYS A 225 -18.95 -10.33 -4.67
CA LYS A 225 -20.16 -9.67 -5.18
C LYS A 225 -20.45 -8.40 -4.39
N VAL A 226 -20.44 -7.25 -5.07
CA VAL A 226 -20.83 -5.94 -4.52
C VAL A 226 -22.09 -5.48 -5.26
N GLY A 227 -23.25 -5.62 -4.61
CA GLY A 227 -24.54 -5.37 -5.26
C GLY A 227 -24.77 -6.32 -6.44
N GLU A 228 -24.95 -5.77 -7.65
CA GLU A 228 -25.08 -6.57 -8.89
C GLU A 228 -23.75 -6.86 -9.57
N ILE A 229 -22.68 -6.16 -9.22
CA ILE A 229 -21.37 -6.25 -9.87
C ILE A 229 -20.50 -7.27 -9.12
N ARG A 230 -19.75 -8.08 -9.86
CA ARG A 230 -18.72 -8.96 -9.30
C ARG A 230 -17.34 -8.39 -9.60
N ILE A 231 -16.54 -8.25 -8.56
CA ILE A 231 -15.13 -7.87 -8.62
C ILE A 231 -14.30 -9.15 -8.54
N ASN A 232 -13.42 -9.36 -9.51
CA ASN A 232 -12.54 -10.53 -9.56
C ASN A 232 -11.21 -10.24 -8.86
N ALA A 233 -10.55 -11.26 -8.32
CA ALA A 233 -9.18 -11.12 -7.85
C ALA A 233 -8.23 -10.77 -9.01
N LEU A 234 -7.13 -10.09 -8.71
CA LEU A 234 -6.08 -9.63 -9.62
C LEU A 234 -6.56 -8.67 -10.73
N SER A 235 -7.80 -8.17 -10.63
CA SER A 235 -8.37 -7.27 -11.63
C SER A 235 -8.07 -5.79 -11.30
N PRO A 236 -8.26 -4.85 -12.24
CA PRO A 236 -8.06 -3.42 -11.95
C PRO A 236 -9.05 -2.83 -10.93
N GLU A 237 -10.23 -3.44 -10.75
CA GLU A 237 -11.32 -2.89 -9.94
C GLU A 237 -11.03 -2.87 -8.43
N VAL A 238 -10.13 -3.72 -7.94
CA VAL A 238 -9.68 -3.72 -6.54
C VAL A 238 -8.67 -2.61 -6.24
N ASP A 239 -8.17 -1.89 -7.25
CA ASP A 239 -7.25 -0.78 -7.06
C ASP A 239 -7.99 0.44 -6.49
N LYS A 240 -7.54 0.89 -5.31
CA LYS A 240 -8.02 2.06 -4.58
C LYS A 240 -6.81 2.88 -4.16
N SER A 241 -6.63 4.02 -4.83
CA SER A 241 -5.51 4.95 -4.58
C SER A 241 -5.39 5.40 -3.13
N LEU A 242 -6.50 5.46 -2.38
CA LEU A 242 -6.52 5.85 -0.96
C LEU A 242 -6.14 4.72 0.00
N ALA A 243 -6.09 3.46 -0.44
CA ALA A 243 -5.89 2.32 0.46
C ALA A 243 -4.60 2.43 1.31
N PRO A 244 -3.41 2.78 0.76
CA PRO A 244 -2.19 2.87 1.58
C PRO A 244 -2.27 3.94 2.67
N GLU A 245 -2.88 5.08 2.33
CA GLU A 245 -3.10 6.18 3.28
C GLU A 245 -4.06 5.76 4.38
N ILE A 246 -5.20 5.15 4.02
CA ILE A 246 -6.19 4.69 5.01
C ILE A 246 -5.60 3.58 5.89
N ARG A 247 -4.83 2.63 5.33
CA ARG A 247 -4.12 1.62 6.12
C ARG A 247 -3.22 2.28 7.17
N SER A 248 -2.43 3.26 6.76
CA SER A 248 -1.55 4.00 7.66
C SER A 248 -2.33 4.70 8.77
N LEU A 249 -3.39 5.43 8.43
CA LEU A 249 -4.23 6.13 9.42
C LEU A 249 -4.93 5.18 10.39
N VAL A 250 -5.37 4.00 9.92
CA VAL A 250 -5.94 2.97 10.79
C VAL A 250 -4.89 2.43 11.76
N LEU A 251 -3.68 2.14 11.29
CA LEU A 251 -2.59 1.72 12.18
C LEU A 251 -2.23 2.82 13.19
N ASP A 252 -2.28 4.10 12.83
CA ASP A 252 -2.04 5.24 13.76
C ASP A 252 -3.08 5.29 14.85
N ALA A 253 -4.34 5.21 14.43
CA ALA A 253 -5.48 5.21 15.32
C ALA A 253 -5.38 4.05 16.32
N MET A 254 -5.00 2.86 15.86
CA MET A 254 -4.80 1.70 16.73
C MET A 254 -3.55 1.81 17.60
N ALA A 255 -2.46 2.39 17.11
CA ALA A 255 -1.22 2.55 17.84
C ALA A 255 -1.34 3.59 18.98
N ALA A 256 -2.22 4.59 18.81
CA ALA A 256 -2.54 5.57 19.84
C ALA A 256 -3.24 4.97 21.08
N LEU A 257 -3.83 3.78 20.96
CA LEU A 257 -4.39 3.03 22.08
C LEU A 257 -3.30 2.30 22.87
N GLU A 258 -3.50 2.18 24.18
CA GLU A 258 -2.66 1.33 25.03
C GLU A 258 -2.64 -0.13 24.51
N PRO A 259 -1.50 -0.84 24.61
CA PRO A 259 -1.42 -2.26 24.22
C PRO A 259 -2.51 -3.11 24.90
N GLY A 260 -3.13 -4.00 24.13
CA GLY A 260 -4.19 -4.89 24.63
C GLY A 260 -5.62 -4.37 24.39
N PHE A 261 -5.82 -3.11 23.98
CA PHE A 261 -7.17 -2.59 23.74
C PHE A 261 -7.63 -2.75 22.28
N GLU A 262 -8.81 -3.34 22.11
CA GLU A 262 -9.45 -3.51 20.81
C GLU A 262 -10.31 -2.29 20.48
N PRO A 263 -10.06 -1.59 19.35
CA PRO A 263 -10.89 -0.45 18.96
C PRO A 263 -12.29 -0.89 18.53
N ASP A 264 -13.28 -0.04 18.79
CA ASP A 264 -14.54 -0.09 18.08
C ASP A 264 -14.32 0.32 16.60
N GLN A 265 -14.86 -0.46 15.68
CA GLN A 265 -14.66 -0.23 14.25
C GLN A 265 -15.26 1.11 13.80
N ASN A 266 -16.44 1.46 14.30
CA ASN A 266 -17.09 2.72 13.93
C ASN A 266 -16.32 3.92 14.49
N ALA A 267 -15.71 3.78 15.67
CA ALA A 267 -14.81 4.80 16.20
C ALA A 267 -13.61 5.05 15.28
N ILE A 268 -12.99 4.00 14.71
CA ILE A 268 -11.92 4.16 13.72
C ILE A 268 -12.42 4.84 12.45
N VAL A 269 -13.59 4.45 11.92
CA VAL A 269 -14.19 5.10 10.74
C VAL A 269 -14.42 6.60 11.01
N GLU A 270 -14.96 6.95 12.17
CA GLU A 270 -15.21 8.32 12.60
C GLU A 270 -13.93 9.14 12.79
N TYR A 271 -12.87 8.50 13.29
CA TYR A 271 -11.55 9.10 13.46
C TYR A 271 -10.89 9.38 12.11
N VAL A 272 -10.85 8.39 11.22
CA VAL A 272 -10.25 8.54 9.87
C VAL A 272 -11.04 9.53 9.01
N THR A 273 -12.38 9.51 9.11
CA THR A 273 -13.25 10.49 8.42
C THR A 273 -12.96 11.91 8.88
N TRP A 274 -12.75 12.11 10.18
CA TRP A 274 -12.37 13.41 10.74
C TRP A 274 -11.01 13.88 10.24
N LEU A 275 -10.01 12.98 10.11
CA LEU A 275 -8.71 13.30 9.54
C LEU A 275 -8.75 13.58 8.03
N ARG A 276 -9.80 13.15 7.32
CA ARG A 276 -9.95 13.29 5.86
C ARG A 276 -11.33 13.85 5.49
N PRO A 277 -11.66 15.09 5.90
CA PRO A 277 -13.01 15.66 5.73
C PRO A 277 -13.40 15.90 4.26
N ARG A 278 -12.45 15.83 3.32
CA ARG A 278 -12.67 15.98 1.88
C ARG A 278 -12.95 14.67 1.16
N LYS A 279 -12.88 13.53 1.85
CA LYS A 279 -13.07 12.18 1.28
C LYS A 279 -14.45 11.64 1.64
N SER A 280 -14.98 10.74 0.82
CA SER A 280 -16.28 10.13 1.08
C SER A 280 -16.21 9.25 2.32
N LYS A 281 -17.14 9.44 3.27
CA LYS A 281 -17.26 8.59 4.46
C LYS A 281 -17.52 7.13 4.11
N GLU A 282 -18.32 6.86 3.08
CA GLU A 282 -18.62 5.49 2.62
C GLU A 282 -17.37 4.77 2.08
N GLU A 283 -16.55 5.50 1.32
CA GLU A 283 -15.26 4.99 0.82
C GLU A 283 -14.30 4.71 1.97
N ILE A 284 -14.19 5.64 2.93
CA ILE A 284 -13.39 5.45 4.15
C ILE A 284 -13.88 4.23 4.93
N GLU A 285 -15.19 4.09 5.14
CA GLU A 285 -15.76 2.98 5.89
C GLU A 285 -15.42 1.63 5.26
N THR A 286 -15.51 1.55 3.93
CA THR A 286 -15.13 0.34 3.19
C THR A 286 -13.65 0.01 3.35
N LEU A 287 -12.78 1.01 3.19
CA LEU A 287 -11.32 0.84 3.31
C LEU A 287 -10.86 0.53 4.74
N VAL A 288 -11.51 1.12 5.76
CA VAL A 288 -11.24 0.81 7.18
C VAL A 288 -11.64 -0.62 7.50
N LYS A 289 -12.83 -1.06 7.07
CA LYS A 289 -13.29 -2.46 7.26
C LYS A 289 -12.34 -3.46 6.61
N ALA A 290 -11.96 -3.20 5.35
CA ALA A 290 -10.99 -4.03 4.64
C ALA A 290 -9.64 -4.07 5.36
N THR A 291 -9.10 -2.91 5.75
CA THR A 291 -7.83 -2.81 6.48
C THR A 291 -7.84 -3.64 7.75
N LEU A 292 -8.89 -3.52 8.57
CA LEU A 292 -8.99 -4.25 9.82
C LEU A 292 -9.05 -5.76 9.57
N GLY A 293 -9.86 -6.22 8.61
CA GLY A 293 -9.96 -7.64 8.25
C GLY A 293 -8.62 -8.22 7.77
N GLU A 294 -8.03 -7.59 6.75
CA GLU A 294 -6.77 -8.05 6.14
C GLU A 294 -5.60 -8.06 7.16
N ALA A 295 -5.51 -7.03 8.00
CA ALA A 295 -4.47 -6.93 9.03
C ALA A 295 -4.51 -8.09 10.04
N ASN A 296 -5.70 -8.66 10.32
CA ASN A 296 -5.80 -9.82 11.20
C ASN A 296 -5.24 -11.07 10.52
N THR A 297 -5.59 -11.31 9.26
CA THR A 297 -5.12 -12.48 8.49
C THR A 297 -3.61 -12.47 8.27
N ILE A 298 -3.01 -11.29 8.09
CA ILE A 298 -1.56 -11.15 7.83
C ILE A 298 -0.73 -11.24 9.11
N GLY A 299 -1.34 -11.19 10.30
CA GLY A 299 -0.60 -11.18 11.57
C GLY A 299 -0.08 -9.80 11.98
N ILE A 300 -0.73 -8.73 11.52
CA ILE A 300 -0.51 -7.34 11.96
C ILE A 300 -1.36 -7.05 13.21
N ARG A 301 -2.50 -7.74 13.32
CA ARG A 301 -3.39 -7.76 14.47
C ARG A 301 -3.54 -9.18 15.00
N GLY A 302 -3.78 -9.31 16.30
CA GLY A 302 -4.14 -10.57 16.94
C GLY A 302 -5.36 -10.37 17.83
N LEU A 303 -6.35 -11.25 17.73
CA LEU A 303 -7.60 -11.17 18.52
C LEU A 303 -8.29 -9.79 18.42
N GLY A 304 -8.17 -9.14 17.25
CA GLY A 304 -8.71 -7.80 17.00
C GLY A 304 -7.89 -6.62 17.54
N VAL A 305 -6.82 -6.87 18.29
CA VAL A 305 -5.94 -5.82 18.85
C VAL A 305 -4.71 -5.64 17.96
N LEU A 306 -4.14 -4.43 17.94
CA LEU A 306 -2.87 -4.18 17.25
C LEU A 306 -1.72 -4.87 18.00
N ALA A 307 -1.04 -5.79 17.33
CA ALA A 307 0.08 -6.54 17.87
C ALA A 307 1.39 -5.74 17.76
N THR A 308 2.45 -6.23 18.40
CA THR A 308 3.81 -5.67 18.30
C THR A 308 4.28 -5.60 16.85
N THR A 309 3.95 -6.60 16.04
CA THR A 309 4.20 -6.62 14.58
C THR A 309 3.52 -5.47 13.85
N GLY A 310 2.26 -5.16 14.18
CA GLY A 310 1.53 -4.05 13.57
C GLY A 310 1.99 -2.68 14.04
N ARG A 311 2.46 -2.56 15.28
CA ARG A 311 3.11 -1.33 15.77
C ARG A 311 4.42 -1.07 15.04
N ALA A 312 5.28 -2.08 14.91
CA ALA A 312 6.51 -1.99 14.13
C ALA A 312 6.22 -1.60 12.66
N LEU A 313 5.22 -2.22 12.02
CA LEU A 313 4.80 -1.85 10.67
C LEU A 313 4.32 -0.40 10.56
N GLY A 314 3.62 0.09 11.58
CA GLY A 314 3.24 1.48 11.69
C GLY A 314 4.45 2.41 11.80
N GLU A 315 5.38 2.13 12.71
CA GLU A 315 6.58 2.95 12.93
C GLU A 315 7.50 2.99 11.69
N MET A 316 7.67 1.85 11.02
CA MET A 316 8.56 1.67 9.86
C MET A 316 8.19 2.60 8.70
N ARG A 317 6.91 2.95 8.56
CA ARG A 317 6.47 3.88 7.50
C ARG A 317 7.12 5.26 7.59
N TYR A 318 7.51 5.69 8.80
CA TYR A 318 8.13 7.00 9.00
C TYR A 318 9.61 7.00 8.61
N THR A 319 10.21 5.82 8.49
CA THR A 319 11.58 5.61 8.02
C THR A 319 11.64 5.16 6.56
N MET A 320 10.49 4.85 5.93
CA MET A 320 10.44 4.44 4.52
C MET A 320 10.92 5.55 3.55
N PRO A 321 11.60 5.18 2.45
CA PRO A 321 11.87 6.10 1.34
C PRO A 321 10.59 6.65 0.72
N SER A 322 10.66 7.84 0.12
CA SER A 322 9.50 8.46 -0.56
C SER A 322 8.88 7.50 -1.61
N PRO A 323 7.59 7.68 -1.97
CA PRO A 323 6.98 6.91 -3.06
C PRO A 323 7.79 6.95 -4.37
N GLU A 324 8.46 8.06 -4.69
CA GLU A 324 9.34 8.11 -5.86
C GLU A 324 10.59 7.25 -5.69
N ALA A 325 11.23 7.27 -4.52
CA ALA A 325 12.40 6.47 -4.22
C ALA A 325 12.09 4.96 -4.27
N ARG A 326 10.92 4.55 -3.76
CA ARG A 326 10.43 3.16 -3.87
C ARG A 326 10.16 2.75 -5.31
N THR A 327 9.58 3.64 -6.11
CA THR A 327 9.33 3.38 -7.54
C THR A 327 10.64 3.27 -8.32
N ALA A 328 11.65 4.09 -7.98
CA ALA A 328 12.98 4.03 -8.57
C ALA A 328 13.69 2.71 -8.21
N ALA A 329 13.62 2.28 -6.95
CA ALA A 329 14.15 0.99 -6.50
C ALA A 329 13.46 -0.18 -7.22
N ALA A 330 12.13 -0.16 -7.32
CA ALA A 330 11.38 -1.18 -8.05
C ALA A 330 11.72 -1.25 -9.55
N ARG A 331 12.02 -0.11 -10.19
CA ARG A 331 12.50 -0.05 -11.58
C ARG A 331 13.91 -0.59 -11.74
N ALA A 332 14.83 -0.17 -10.87
CA ALA A 332 16.20 -0.66 -10.87
C ALA A 332 16.23 -2.19 -10.71
N ALA A 333 15.35 -2.73 -9.88
CA ALA A 333 15.28 -4.15 -9.59
C ALA A 333 14.57 -4.99 -10.67
N VAL A 334 13.95 -4.38 -11.70
CA VAL A 334 13.57 -5.09 -12.94
C VAL A 334 14.70 -5.06 -13.99
N ALA A 335 15.61 -4.09 -13.90
CA ALA A 335 16.81 -4.06 -14.73
C ALA A 335 17.91 -5.03 -14.25
N ASP A 336 17.86 -5.43 -12.98
CA ASP A 336 18.74 -6.43 -12.38
C ASP A 336 17.92 -7.51 -11.63
N PRO A 337 17.77 -8.72 -12.19
CA PRO A 337 17.09 -9.84 -11.53
C PRO A 337 17.71 -10.23 -10.18
N LYS A 338 19.00 -9.95 -9.95
CA LYS A 338 19.68 -10.15 -8.66
C LYS A 338 19.42 -9.02 -7.66
N GLY A 339 18.91 -7.87 -8.14
CA GLY A 339 18.69 -6.65 -7.37
C GLY A 339 17.37 -6.60 -6.58
N TYR A 340 16.45 -7.56 -6.78
CA TYR A 340 15.18 -7.66 -6.02
C TYR A 340 15.27 -8.58 -4.80
N ALA A 341 16.45 -8.75 -4.18
CA ALA A 341 16.42 -9.05 -2.75
C ALA A 341 15.92 -7.78 -2.04
N VAL A 342 14.59 -7.55 -2.02
CA VAL A 342 13.97 -6.59 -1.09
C VAL A 342 14.45 -7.05 0.26
N LYS A 343 15.44 -6.32 0.80
CA LYS A 343 15.89 -6.56 2.15
C LYS A 343 14.73 -6.13 3.03
N PRO A 344 14.08 -7.07 3.72
CA PRO A 344 12.97 -6.71 4.59
C PRO A 344 13.48 -5.70 5.61
N ASP A 345 12.62 -4.78 6.03
CA ASP A 345 12.97 -3.87 7.10
C ASP A 345 13.28 -4.68 8.37
N GLN A 346 14.49 -4.47 8.90
CA GLN A 346 14.99 -5.23 10.05
C GLN A 346 14.08 -5.07 11.28
N MET A 347 13.38 -3.95 11.41
CA MET A 347 12.44 -3.73 12.50
C MET A 347 11.25 -4.68 12.43
N LEU A 348 10.75 -4.99 11.22
CA LEU A 348 9.68 -5.98 11.02
C LEU A 348 10.17 -7.39 11.35
N VAL A 349 11.37 -7.74 10.87
CA VAL A 349 12.01 -9.02 11.15
C VAL A 349 12.16 -9.21 12.67
N SER A 350 12.71 -8.22 13.37
CA SER A 350 12.89 -8.25 14.82
C SER A 350 11.58 -8.27 15.60
N ALA A 351 10.50 -7.68 15.08
CA ALA A 351 9.20 -7.66 15.73
C ALA A 351 8.48 -9.01 15.67
N ILE A 352 8.56 -9.74 14.55
CA ILE A 352 7.90 -11.04 14.41
C ILE A 352 8.73 -12.21 14.92
N ALA A 353 10.07 -12.14 14.85
CA ALA A 353 10.96 -13.22 15.28
C ALA A 353 10.61 -13.86 16.64
N PRO A 354 10.37 -13.12 17.73
CA PRO A 354 10.05 -13.72 19.03
C PRO A 354 8.65 -14.37 19.10
N LEU A 355 7.81 -14.18 18.07
CA LEU A 355 6.43 -14.67 18.02
C LEU A 355 6.29 -15.95 17.19
N LEU A 356 7.35 -16.35 16.48
CA LEU A 356 7.38 -17.56 15.67
C LEU A 356 7.95 -18.74 16.47
N PRO A 357 7.58 -19.99 16.12
CA PRO A 357 8.26 -21.17 16.64
C PRO A 357 9.72 -21.21 16.17
N ASP A 358 10.60 -21.79 16.98
CA ASP A 358 12.00 -21.98 16.62
C ASP A 358 12.14 -22.78 15.32
N ALA A 359 13.00 -22.30 14.43
CA ALA A 359 13.30 -22.98 13.19
C ALA A 359 14.12 -24.25 13.44
N ILE A 360 13.69 -25.36 12.85
CA ILE A 360 14.28 -26.68 13.06
C ILE A 360 15.24 -26.99 11.92
N ALA A 361 16.53 -27.13 12.24
CA ALA A 361 17.55 -27.50 11.25
C ALA A 361 17.65 -29.03 11.03
N THR A 362 17.01 -29.86 11.85
CA THR A 362 17.16 -31.31 11.76
C THR A 362 15.89 -32.01 11.30
N PHE A 363 16.03 -33.15 10.62
CA PHE A 363 14.89 -33.97 10.18
C PHE A 363 15.07 -35.46 10.49
N VAL A 364 13.95 -36.17 10.58
CA VAL A 364 13.92 -37.64 10.69
C VAL A 364 13.76 -38.22 9.29
N LEU A 365 14.67 -39.10 8.87
CA LEU A 365 14.52 -39.87 7.63
C LEU A 365 13.78 -41.18 7.90
N GLN A 366 12.79 -41.47 7.07
CA GLN A 366 11.96 -42.67 7.18
C GLN A 366 12.20 -43.63 6.01
N ALA A 367 11.92 -44.92 6.23
CA ALA A 367 12.15 -45.98 5.25
C ALA A 367 11.29 -45.85 3.98
N ASP A 368 10.23 -45.04 4.01
CA ASP A 368 9.35 -44.75 2.87
C ASP A 368 9.85 -43.57 2.02
N LEU A 369 11.13 -43.20 2.14
CA LEU A 369 11.78 -42.11 1.41
C LEU A 369 11.22 -40.73 1.77
N THR A 370 10.87 -40.51 3.04
CA THR A 370 10.42 -39.21 3.53
C THR A 370 11.38 -38.62 4.57
N ALA A 371 11.51 -37.30 4.56
CA ALA A 371 12.10 -36.50 5.63
C ALA A 371 10.97 -35.76 6.38
N VAL A 372 10.92 -35.91 7.69
CA VAL A 372 9.91 -35.29 8.56
C VAL A 372 10.57 -34.26 9.49
N ILE A 373 10.05 -33.04 9.48
CA ILE A 373 10.49 -31.92 10.31
C ILE A 373 9.34 -31.52 11.23
N PRO A 374 9.49 -31.61 12.57
CA PRO A 374 8.40 -31.35 13.52
C PRO A 374 8.22 -29.85 13.81
N GLY A 375 8.15 -29.02 12.76
CA GLY A 375 8.03 -27.57 12.87
C GLY A 375 8.49 -26.84 11.59
N PRO A 376 8.61 -25.50 11.64
CA PRO A 376 9.15 -24.74 10.51
C PRO A 376 10.63 -25.10 10.31
N PRO A 377 11.06 -25.51 9.11
CA PRO A 377 12.46 -25.82 8.83
C PRO A 377 13.32 -24.55 8.85
N ALA A 378 14.57 -24.69 9.28
CA ALA A 378 15.58 -23.66 9.05
C ALA A 378 15.71 -23.36 7.55
N ALA A 379 15.89 -22.09 7.18
CA ALA A 379 15.86 -21.64 5.79
C ALA A 379 16.88 -22.38 4.90
N GLU A 380 18.09 -22.62 5.42
CA GLU A 380 19.13 -23.41 4.73
C GLU A 380 18.67 -24.84 4.42
N VAL A 381 18.01 -25.52 5.36
CA VAL A 381 17.55 -26.90 5.20
C VAL A 381 16.34 -26.97 4.27
N ALA A 382 15.42 -26.01 4.39
CA ALA A 382 14.28 -25.90 3.49
C ALA A 382 14.72 -25.68 2.03
N SER A 383 15.73 -24.82 1.82
CA SER A 383 16.28 -24.53 0.48
C SER A 383 16.83 -25.79 -0.18
N GLU A 384 17.71 -26.50 0.53
CA GLU A 384 18.33 -27.74 0.03
C GLU A 384 17.29 -28.84 -0.23
N LEU A 385 16.36 -29.08 0.70
CA LEU A 385 15.31 -30.10 0.53
C LEU A 385 14.43 -29.84 -0.69
N ARG A 386 14.10 -28.59 -1.02
CA ARG A 386 13.30 -28.27 -2.22
C ARG A 386 14.02 -28.62 -3.53
N HIS A 387 15.35 -28.62 -3.55
CA HIS A 387 16.09 -29.03 -4.73
C HIS A 387 15.98 -30.54 -4.98
N MET A 388 15.95 -31.34 -3.92
CA MET A 388 16.12 -32.81 -3.97
C MET A 388 14.89 -33.64 -3.54
N ALA A 389 13.82 -33.01 -3.07
CA ALA A 389 12.58 -33.66 -2.63
C ALA A 389 11.33 -32.84 -2.98
N TYR A 390 10.17 -33.48 -2.96
CA TYR A 390 8.86 -32.84 -3.07
C TYR A 390 8.26 -32.61 -1.69
N GLN A 391 7.74 -31.43 -1.41
CA GLN A 391 7.07 -31.15 -0.15
C GLN A 391 5.62 -31.68 -0.19
N GLU A 392 5.34 -32.73 0.58
CA GLU A 392 4.00 -33.36 0.65
C GLU A 392 3.07 -32.69 1.66
N SER A 393 3.63 -32.22 2.79
CA SER A 393 2.87 -31.57 3.87
C SER A 393 3.58 -30.31 4.33
N ARG A 394 2.78 -29.24 4.51
CA ARG A 394 3.19 -27.94 5.06
C ARG A 394 2.59 -27.63 6.44
N GLY A 395 1.96 -28.62 7.07
CA GLY A 395 1.29 -28.47 8.36
C GLY A 395 2.26 -28.36 9.55
N ALA A 396 1.77 -28.73 10.74
CA ALA A 396 2.56 -28.70 11.98
C ALA A 396 3.85 -29.52 11.91
N ALA A 397 3.85 -30.61 11.13
CA ALA A 397 5.05 -31.29 10.70
C ALA A 397 5.16 -31.18 9.17
N GLN A 398 6.32 -30.73 8.71
CA GLN A 398 6.62 -30.68 7.28
C GLN A 398 7.18 -32.02 6.83
N VAL A 399 6.68 -32.50 5.69
CA VAL A 399 7.06 -33.80 5.13
C VAL A 399 7.57 -33.58 3.72
N TYR A 400 8.77 -34.08 3.44
CA TYR A 400 9.42 -34.02 2.13
C TYR A 400 9.65 -35.44 1.62
N ARG A 401 9.14 -35.78 0.43
CA ARG A 401 9.33 -37.08 -0.21
C ARG A 401 10.42 -37.01 -1.27
N PHE A 402 11.40 -37.91 -1.14
CA PHE A 402 12.40 -38.13 -2.17
C PHE A 402 11.82 -39.10 -3.22
N THR A 403 11.85 -38.68 -4.48
CA THR A 403 11.46 -39.47 -5.65
C THR A 403 12.61 -39.52 -6.66
N GLU A 404 12.57 -40.49 -7.57
CA GLU A 404 13.53 -40.58 -8.67
C GLU A 404 13.58 -39.27 -9.47
N SER A 405 12.43 -38.67 -9.79
CA SER A 405 12.34 -37.41 -10.51
C SER A 405 12.89 -36.21 -9.74
N SER A 406 12.69 -36.13 -8.42
CA SER A 406 13.25 -35.04 -7.60
C SER A 406 14.77 -35.10 -7.50
N LEU A 407 15.32 -36.31 -7.33
CA LEU A 407 16.76 -36.51 -7.22
C LEU A 407 17.45 -36.34 -8.57
N GLN A 408 16.85 -36.85 -9.65
CA GLN A 408 17.32 -36.58 -11.01
C GLN A 408 17.39 -35.08 -11.30
N ARG A 409 16.34 -34.33 -10.95
CA ARG A 409 16.31 -32.87 -11.11
C ARG A 409 17.42 -32.16 -10.33
N ALA A 410 17.71 -32.63 -9.11
CA ALA A 410 18.84 -32.10 -8.34
C ALA A 410 20.17 -32.39 -9.06
N MET A 411 20.36 -33.61 -9.53
CA MET A 411 21.57 -34.04 -10.23
C MET A 411 21.81 -33.30 -11.54
N GLU A 412 20.75 -33.05 -12.33
CA GLU A 412 20.82 -32.23 -13.55
C GLU A 412 21.26 -30.78 -13.28
N ARG A 413 21.17 -30.33 -12.02
CA ARG A 413 21.64 -29.02 -11.55
C ARG A 413 23.02 -29.06 -10.91
N GLY A 414 23.72 -30.20 -10.99
CA GLY A 414 25.07 -30.34 -10.49
C GLY A 414 25.18 -30.79 -9.02
N TYR A 415 24.09 -31.20 -8.39
CA TYR A 415 24.18 -31.92 -7.11
C TYR A 415 24.79 -33.30 -7.35
N THR A 416 25.95 -33.59 -6.76
CA THR A 416 26.53 -34.94 -6.79
C THR A 416 25.89 -35.82 -5.73
N ALA A 417 25.96 -37.14 -5.90
CA ALA A 417 25.48 -38.09 -4.89
C ALA A 417 26.19 -37.88 -3.55
N GLU A 418 27.49 -37.55 -3.57
CA GLU A 418 28.28 -37.26 -2.36
C GLU A 418 27.73 -36.04 -1.64
N LYS A 419 27.45 -34.93 -2.35
CA LYS A 419 26.87 -33.72 -1.75
C LYS A 419 25.48 -33.97 -1.16
N ILE A 420 24.63 -34.74 -1.86
CA ILE A 420 23.30 -35.10 -1.36
C ILE A 420 23.43 -35.93 -0.07
N LEU A 421 24.28 -36.96 -0.08
CA LEU A 421 24.49 -37.81 1.10
C LEU A 421 25.14 -37.04 2.26
N GLU A 422 26.07 -36.13 1.99
CA GLU A 422 26.70 -35.27 3.00
C GLU A 422 25.64 -34.37 3.66
N PHE A 423 24.80 -33.71 2.87
CA PHE A 423 23.68 -32.92 3.37
C PHE A 423 22.73 -33.75 4.23
N LEU A 424 22.31 -34.92 3.74
CA LEU A 424 21.40 -35.80 4.46
C LEU A 424 21.99 -36.22 5.80
N ASN A 425 23.23 -36.68 5.83
CA ASN A 425 23.93 -37.09 7.06
C ASN A 425 24.16 -35.94 8.04
N LYS A 426 24.36 -34.71 7.55
CA LYS A 426 24.61 -33.55 8.39
C LYS A 426 23.38 -33.16 9.24
N TYR A 427 22.19 -33.25 8.66
CA TYR A 427 20.96 -32.71 9.28
C TYR A 427 19.98 -33.78 9.76
N THR A 428 20.18 -35.05 9.41
CA THR A 428 19.32 -36.12 9.90
C THR A 428 19.59 -36.44 11.38
N THR A 429 18.55 -36.74 12.15
CA THR A 429 18.68 -37.31 13.51
C THR A 429 18.71 -38.84 13.53
N THR A 430 18.53 -39.46 12.35
CA THR A 430 18.50 -40.91 12.12
C THR A 430 19.59 -41.30 11.13
N GLU A 431 19.81 -42.58 10.84
CA GLU A 431 20.71 -42.94 9.72
C GLU A 431 19.98 -42.77 8.38
N VAL A 432 20.73 -42.51 7.30
CA VAL A 432 20.16 -42.48 5.94
C VAL A 432 19.65 -43.88 5.60
N PRO A 433 18.34 -44.06 5.29
CA PRO A 433 17.80 -45.37 4.99
C PRO A 433 18.44 -45.97 3.74
N GLN A 434 18.82 -47.25 3.80
CA GLN A 434 19.41 -48.00 2.68
C GLN A 434 18.62 -47.86 1.35
N PRO A 435 17.26 -47.84 1.33
CA PRO A 435 16.51 -47.61 0.08
C PRO A 435 16.80 -46.25 -0.57
N LEU A 436 17.00 -45.20 0.23
CA LEU A 436 17.31 -43.86 -0.27
C LEU A 436 18.73 -43.79 -0.81
N GLU A 437 19.69 -44.37 -0.09
CA GLU A 437 21.08 -44.46 -0.54
C GLU A 437 21.21 -45.26 -1.85
N TYR A 438 20.46 -46.37 -1.97
CA TYR A 438 20.42 -47.15 -3.20
C TYR A 438 19.84 -46.32 -4.36
N LEU A 439 18.73 -45.61 -4.15
CA LEU A 439 18.10 -44.78 -5.18
C LEU A 439 19.02 -43.68 -5.70
N ILE A 440 19.74 -42.99 -4.81
CA ILE A 440 20.72 -41.95 -5.16
C ILE A 440 21.84 -42.56 -6.03
N ASN A 441 22.42 -43.67 -5.59
CA ASN A 441 23.53 -44.31 -6.31
C ASN A 441 23.09 -44.94 -7.65
N ASP A 442 21.87 -45.47 -7.75
CA ASP A 442 21.31 -46.01 -8.99
C ASP A 442 21.10 -44.90 -10.04
N LEU A 443 20.65 -43.71 -9.62
CA LEU A 443 20.50 -42.55 -10.51
C LEU A 443 21.82 -42.08 -11.11
N VAL A 444 22.91 -42.08 -10.35
CA VAL A 444 24.26 -41.76 -10.88
C VAL A 444 24.65 -42.73 -12.00
N ARG A 445 24.38 -44.03 -11.82
CA ARG A 445 24.67 -45.04 -12.85
C ARG A 445 23.84 -44.84 -14.12
N LYS A 446 22.59 -44.37 -13.99
CA LYS A 446 21.68 -44.09 -15.11
C LYS A 446 22.04 -42.81 -15.87
N LEU A 447 22.41 -41.74 -15.15
CA LEU A 447 22.64 -40.41 -15.71
C LEU A 447 24.06 -40.22 -16.29
N GLY A 448 25.04 -41.01 -15.84
CA GLY A 448 26.44 -40.91 -16.28
C GLY A 448 27.23 -39.80 -15.56
N ASP A 449 28.40 -39.42 -16.09
CA ASP A 449 29.26 -38.39 -15.49
C ASP A 449 28.56 -37.02 -15.44
N ILE A 450 28.05 -36.66 -14.27
CA ILE A 450 27.50 -35.33 -13.96
C ILE A 450 28.68 -34.43 -13.56
N LYS A 451 28.83 -33.28 -14.23
CA LYS A 451 29.87 -32.32 -13.84
C LYS A 451 29.50 -31.67 -12.49
N PRO A 452 30.37 -31.72 -11.48
CA PRO A 452 30.16 -30.99 -10.24
C PRO A 452 30.17 -29.49 -10.51
N ILE A 453 29.26 -28.75 -9.85
CA ILE A 453 29.37 -27.30 -9.74
C ILE A 453 30.03 -27.02 -8.38
N ASP A 454 31.21 -26.39 -8.42
CA ASP A 454 31.94 -25.93 -7.22
C ASP A 454 31.39 -24.60 -6.67
N GLU A 455 30.57 -23.88 -7.46
CA GLU A 455 29.91 -22.64 -7.07
C GLU A 455 28.51 -22.90 -6.45
N PRO A 456 28.01 -21.99 -5.57
CA PRO A 456 26.62 -22.02 -5.13
C PRO A 456 25.70 -21.95 -6.36
N ILE A 457 24.65 -22.76 -6.40
CA ILE A 457 23.65 -22.70 -7.46
C ILE A 457 23.07 -21.29 -7.48
N ASP A 458 23.05 -20.65 -8.66
CA ASP A 458 22.43 -19.34 -8.80
C ASP A 458 20.93 -19.50 -8.55
N GLU A 459 20.47 -19.11 -7.36
CA GLU A 459 19.07 -19.18 -6.90
C GLU A 459 18.11 -18.44 -7.84
N THR A 460 18.63 -17.60 -8.75
CA THR A 460 17.84 -16.92 -9.78
C THR A 460 17.47 -17.79 -10.98
N ILE A 461 18.05 -19.00 -11.09
CA ILE A 461 17.77 -19.96 -12.17
C ILE A 461 16.64 -20.91 -11.71
N PRO A 462 15.44 -20.83 -12.31
CA PRO A 462 14.29 -21.64 -11.91
C PRO A 462 14.54 -23.15 -12.03
N ALA A 463 13.72 -23.94 -11.32
CA ALA A 463 13.37 -25.31 -11.70
C ALA A 463 13.58 -25.72 -13.16
N PRO A 464 14.38 -26.74 -13.57
CA PRO A 464 13.98 -27.48 -14.76
C PRO A 464 12.53 -27.95 -14.52
N ASN A 465 11.61 -27.51 -15.38
CA ASN A 465 10.14 -27.68 -15.32
C ASN A 465 9.32 -26.71 -14.43
N GLU A 466 9.91 -25.67 -13.85
CA GLU A 466 9.12 -24.63 -13.15
C GLU A 466 8.89 -23.43 -14.07
N ARG A 467 7.62 -23.14 -14.37
CA ARG A 467 7.23 -22.00 -15.20
C ARG A 467 7.36 -20.71 -14.38
N ARG A 468 7.97 -19.67 -14.96
CA ARG A 468 8.13 -18.35 -14.34
C ARG A 468 7.82 -17.24 -15.33
N SER A 469 7.22 -16.17 -14.80
CA SER A 469 7.03 -14.92 -15.55
C SER A 469 8.03 -13.86 -15.08
N PRO A 470 8.57 -13.02 -16.00
CA PRO A 470 9.39 -11.89 -15.58
C PRO A 470 8.57 -10.92 -14.72
N ALA A 471 9.19 -10.36 -13.69
CA ALA A 471 8.55 -9.33 -12.87
C ALA A 471 8.23 -8.10 -13.75
N ARG A 472 6.96 -7.68 -13.79
CA ARG A 472 6.55 -6.45 -14.48
C ARG A 472 6.64 -5.28 -13.50
N VAL A 473 7.40 -4.23 -13.86
CA VAL A 473 7.39 -2.96 -13.12
C VAL A 473 5.99 -2.36 -13.21
N ARG A 474 5.45 -1.91 -12.07
CA ARG A 474 4.25 -1.08 -12.02
C ARG A 474 4.42 0.16 -12.92
N PRO A 475 3.45 0.47 -13.81
CA PRO A 475 3.29 1.83 -14.31
C PRO A 475 3.14 2.77 -13.11
N ARG A 476 3.83 3.90 -13.14
CA ARG A 476 3.79 4.92 -12.10
C ARG A 476 2.32 5.30 -11.83
N PRO A 477 1.78 5.26 -10.58
CA PRO A 477 0.59 6.04 -10.26
C PRO A 477 0.92 7.47 -10.65
N ALA A 478 0.13 8.10 -11.52
CA ALA A 478 0.43 9.46 -11.98
C ALA A 478 0.84 10.30 -10.76
N PRO A 479 2.02 10.96 -10.78
CA PRO A 479 2.46 11.75 -9.64
C PRO A 479 1.32 12.68 -9.27
N GLU A 480 1.15 12.94 -7.97
CA GLU A 480 0.31 14.05 -7.51
C GLU A 480 0.68 15.23 -8.42
N GLY A 481 -0.30 15.67 -9.23
CA GLY A 481 -0.04 16.28 -10.52
C GLY A 481 1.00 17.38 -10.42
N ALA A 482 1.80 17.56 -11.48
CA ALA A 482 2.63 18.76 -11.61
C ALA A 482 1.84 19.97 -11.10
N PRO A 483 2.48 20.87 -10.31
CA PRO A 483 1.76 21.95 -9.64
C PRO A 483 0.79 22.59 -10.62
N PRO A 484 -0.48 22.76 -10.21
CA PRO A 484 -1.54 23.14 -11.13
C PRO A 484 -1.09 24.37 -11.91
N ASP A 485 -1.20 24.28 -13.24
CA ASP A 485 -0.86 25.42 -14.09
C ASP A 485 -1.75 26.62 -13.72
N ALA A 486 -1.31 27.82 -14.09
CA ALA A 486 -2.00 29.06 -13.71
C ALA A 486 -3.48 29.04 -14.13
N ALA A 487 -3.81 28.40 -15.25
CA ALA A 487 -5.18 28.29 -15.76
C ALA A 487 -6.06 27.40 -14.87
N LEU A 488 -5.55 26.25 -14.41
CA LEU A 488 -6.25 25.37 -13.49
C LEU A 488 -6.40 26.02 -12.11
N LEU A 489 -5.38 26.76 -11.65
CA LEU A 489 -5.41 27.49 -10.39
C LEU A 489 -6.48 28.61 -10.43
N ASP A 490 -6.51 29.40 -11.50
CA ASP A 490 -7.49 30.46 -11.70
C ASP A 490 -8.92 29.91 -11.78
N ALA A 491 -9.12 28.79 -12.48
CA ALA A 491 -10.40 28.10 -12.54
C ALA A 491 -10.82 27.55 -11.17
N ALA A 492 -9.88 27.06 -10.35
CA ALA A 492 -10.16 26.55 -9.01
C ALA A 492 -10.54 27.69 -8.05
N ILE A 493 -9.85 28.83 -8.13
CA ILE A 493 -10.20 30.05 -7.39
C ILE A 493 -11.59 30.55 -7.81
N LYS A 494 -11.90 30.52 -9.11
CA LYS A 494 -13.23 30.86 -9.63
C LYS A 494 -14.32 29.92 -9.11
N ALA A 495 -14.05 28.60 -9.04
CA ALA A 495 -14.97 27.62 -8.47
C ALA A 495 -15.26 27.89 -6.98
N LEU A 496 -14.22 28.16 -6.19
CA LEU A 496 -14.36 28.48 -4.77
C LEU A 496 -15.19 29.75 -4.57
N ARG A 497 -14.88 30.81 -5.31
CA ARG A 497 -15.64 32.08 -5.25
C ARG A 497 -17.10 31.93 -5.69
N ALA A 498 -17.36 31.11 -6.71
CA ALA A 498 -18.73 30.82 -7.15
C ALA A 498 -19.53 30.03 -6.10
N GLY A 499 -18.87 29.12 -5.37
CA GLY A 499 -19.49 28.39 -4.25
C GLY A 499 -19.75 29.24 -3.00
N GLU A 500 -19.00 30.34 -2.82
CA GLU A 500 -19.19 31.29 -1.72
C GLU A 500 -20.25 32.37 -2.00
N ASP A 501 -20.67 32.56 -3.26
CA ASP A 501 -21.72 33.53 -3.63
C ASP A 501 -23.13 32.90 -3.58
N PRO A 502 -23.96 33.22 -2.58
CA PRO A 502 -25.31 32.65 -2.44
C PRO A 502 -26.30 33.09 -3.54
N LYS A 503 -25.91 34.02 -4.43
CA LYS A 503 -26.73 34.52 -5.54
C LYS A 503 -26.35 33.94 -6.90
N ALA A 504 -25.29 33.14 -6.99
CA ALA A 504 -24.86 32.53 -8.25
C ALA A 504 -25.93 31.57 -8.80
N LYS A 505 -26.42 31.82 -10.02
CA LYS A 505 -27.36 30.94 -10.71
C LYS A 505 -26.61 30.00 -11.66
N PRO A 506 -26.91 28.69 -11.68
CA PRO A 506 -26.37 27.75 -12.66
C PRO A 506 -26.66 28.21 -14.09
N VAL A 507 -25.67 28.10 -14.98
CA VAL A 507 -25.90 28.41 -16.40
C VAL A 507 -26.62 27.23 -17.06
N THR A 508 -27.83 27.47 -17.55
CA THR A 508 -28.64 26.45 -18.22
C THR A 508 -28.33 26.41 -19.72
N PRO A 509 -28.02 25.24 -20.31
CA PRO A 509 -27.84 25.12 -21.76
C PRO A 509 -29.14 25.44 -22.51
N SER A 510 -29.05 26.24 -23.59
CA SER A 510 -30.23 26.63 -24.38
C SER A 510 -30.76 25.52 -25.30
N ALA A 511 -29.92 24.56 -25.72
CA ALA A 511 -30.26 23.42 -26.57
C ALA A 511 -29.22 22.30 -26.47
N ALA A 512 -29.58 21.07 -26.87
CA ALA A 512 -28.63 19.96 -27.00
C ALA A 512 -27.86 20.09 -28.33
N PRO A 513 -26.51 19.97 -28.33
CA PRO A 513 -25.75 19.90 -29.56
C PRO A 513 -26.17 18.68 -30.41
N ASN A 514 -26.00 18.80 -31.73
CA ASN A 514 -26.20 17.68 -32.64
C ASN A 514 -25.25 16.53 -32.29
N LYS A 515 -25.65 15.29 -32.62
CA LYS A 515 -24.77 14.14 -32.47
C LYS A 515 -23.52 14.31 -33.33
N THR A 516 -22.37 14.13 -32.73
CA THR A 516 -21.06 14.36 -33.37
C THR A 516 -20.18 13.13 -33.15
N PRO A 517 -19.47 12.61 -34.18
CA PRO A 517 -18.52 11.52 -34.00
C PRO A 517 -17.38 11.88 -33.02
N ALA A 518 -16.88 10.90 -32.26
CA ALA A 518 -15.82 11.11 -31.27
C ALA A 518 -14.53 11.71 -31.85
N SER A 519 -14.20 11.41 -33.11
CA SER A 519 -13.05 11.97 -33.83
C SER A 519 -13.19 13.48 -34.08
N GLU A 520 -14.40 13.93 -34.42
CA GLU A 520 -14.72 15.34 -34.65
C GLU A 520 -14.77 16.11 -33.33
N ILE A 521 -15.33 15.51 -32.27
CA ILE A 521 -15.34 16.07 -30.91
C ILE A 521 -13.90 16.27 -30.40
N ALA A 522 -13.02 15.28 -30.59
CA ALA A 522 -11.62 15.39 -30.20
C ALA A 522 -10.91 16.52 -30.96
N THR A 523 -11.24 16.72 -32.24
CA THR A 523 -10.66 17.79 -33.07
C THR A 523 -11.14 19.16 -32.60
N LEU A 524 -12.45 19.31 -32.38
CA LEU A 524 -13.05 20.52 -31.82
C LEU A 524 -12.45 20.89 -30.46
N CYS A 525 -12.29 19.93 -29.55
CA CYS A 525 -11.71 20.17 -28.23
C CYS A 525 -10.25 20.62 -28.33
N LYS A 526 -9.44 20.01 -29.21
CA LYS A 526 -8.04 20.42 -29.46
C LYS A 526 -7.97 21.85 -30.00
N GLU A 527 -8.79 22.18 -30.98
CA GLU A 527 -8.81 23.51 -31.60
C GLU A 527 -9.21 24.59 -30.59
N VAL A 528 -10.26 24.33 -29.80
CA VAL A 528 -10.76 25.28 -28.82
C VAL A 528 -9.75 25.46 -27.68
N VAL A 529 -9.15 24.38 -27.16
CA VAL A 529 -8.10 24.47 -26.13
C VAL A 529 -6.88 25.22 -26.66
N ALA A 530 -6.46 24.98 -27.91
CA ALA A 530 -5.36 25.73 -28.53
C ALA A 530 -5.66 27.23 -28.65
N GLN A 531 -6.92 27.61 -28.90
CA GLN A 531 -7.35 29.02 -28.91
C GLN A 531 -7.34 29.67 -27.52
N VAL A 532 -7.65 28.90 -26.48
CA VAL A 532 -7.57 29.38 -25.09
C VAL A 532 -6.11 29.60 -24.69
N ILE A 533 -5.21 28.66 -25.04
CA ILE A 533 -3.77 28.73 -24.75
C ILE A 533 -3.09 29.90 -25.51
N SER A 534 -3.54 30.21 -26.73
CA SER A 534 -2.94 31.27 -27.57
C SER A 534 -3.32 32.71 -27.18
N GLY A 535 -4.03 32.91 -26.07
CA GLY A 535 -4.27 34.23 -25.48
C GLY A 535 -5.69 34.79 -25.68
N SER A 536 -6.67 33.96 -26.02
CA SER A 536 -8.08 34.36 -25.91
C SER A 536 -8.42 34.64 -24.44
N LYS A 537 -9.24 35.66 -24.13
CA LYS A 537 -9.58 35.97 -22.73
C LYS A 537 -10.30 34.77 -22.09
N PRO A 538 -10.00 34.41 -20.82
CA PRO A 538 -10.74 33.39 -20.09
C PRO A 538 -12.24 33.72 -20.09
N GLY A 539 -13.06 32.89 -20.76
CA GLY A 539 -14.51 33.06 -20.86
C GLY A 539 -15.06 33.44 -22.24
N ASP A 540 -14.23 33.73 -23.25
CA ASP A 540 -14.70 34.08 -24.60
C ASP A 540 -15.11 32.86 -25.46
N VAL A 541 -14.70 31.66 -25.05
CA VAL A 541 -14.95 30.41 -25.81
C VAL A 541 -15.40 29.31 -24.87
N CYS A 542 -16.58 28.74 -25.13
CA CYS A 542 -17.13 27.60 -24.39
C CYS A 542 -17.43 26.46 -25.36
N ILE A 543 -17.56 25.24 -24.83
CA ILE A 543 -18.07 24.08 -25.58
C ILE A 543 -19.36 23.64 -24.90
N THR A 544 -20.46 23.60 -25.65
CA THR A 544 -21.67 22.93 -25.19
C THR A 544 -21.57 21.46 -25.56
N ILE A 545 -21.70 20.57 -24.58
CA ILE A 545 -21.59 19.13 -24.77
C ILE A 545 -22.84 18.41 -24.27
N THR A 546 -23.23 17.33 -24.95
CA THR A 546 -24.14 16.33 -24.39
C THR A 546 -23.30 15.18 -23.84
N TYR A 547 -23.23 15.06 -22.52
CA TYR A 547 -22.41 14.07 -21.82
C TYR A 547 -23.26 12.95 -21.24
N VAL A 548 -22.83 11.70 -21.44
CA VAL A 548 -23.44 10.50 -20.88
C VAL A 548 -22.59 10.02 -19.70
N ASP A 549 -23.18 9.97 -18.51
CA ASP A 549 -22.45 9.57 -17.30
C ASP A 549 -22.23 8.05 -17.20
N THR A 550 -21.59 7.59 -16.11
CA THR A 550 -21.35 6.16 -15.84
C THR A 550 -22.64 5.34 -15.70
N HIS A 551 -23.76 5.98 -15.42
CA HIS A 551 -25.07 5.34 -15.22
C HIS A 551 -25.93 5.41 -16.50
N GLY A 552 -25.38 5.91 -17.61
CA GLY A 552 -26.08 6.02 -18.89
C GLY A 552 -27.02 7.23 -18.98
N MET A 553 -27.02 8.14 -18.01
CA MET A 553 -27.85 9.34 -18.06
C MET A 553 -27.17 10.45 -18.87
N SER A 554 -27.91 11.02 -19.83
CA SER A 554 -27.42 12.11 -20.68
C SER A 554 -27.76 13.48 -20.09
N SER A 555 -26.81 14.40 -20.08
CA SER A 555 -26.98 15.78 -19.61
C SER A 555 -26.23 16.76 -20.50
N ASN A 556 -26.81 17.95 -20.73
CA ASN A 556 -26.14 19.01 -21.46
C ASN A 556 -25.31 19.87 -20.51
N ARG A 557 -24.08 20.21 -20.90
CA ARG A 557 -23.12 20.99 -20.10
C ARG A 557 -22.52 22.10 -20.95
N ILE A 558 -22.22 23.22 -20.32
CA ILE A 558 -21.42 24.29 -20.93
C ILE A 558 -20.07 24.28 -20.23
N VAL A 559 -19.01 23.99 -20.97
CA VAL A 559 -17.66 23.78 -20.44
C VAL A 559 -16.74 24.87 -20.98
N GLU A 560 -16.12 25.63 -20.09
CA GLU A 560 -14.95 26.46 -20.41
C GLU A 560 -13.72 25.53 -20.43
N PRO A 561 -13.13 25.24 -21.60
CA PRO A 561 -12.08 24.23 -21.71
C PRO A 561 -10.75 24.77 -21.22
N ILE A 562 -10.03 23.95 -20.44
CA ILE A 562 -8.75 24.31 -19.81
C ILE A 562 -7.62 23.54 -20.49
N ARG A 563 -7.77 22.21 -20.61
CA ARG A 563 -6.78 21.33 -21.24
C ARG A 563 -7.43 20.14 -21.92
N PHE A 564 -6.72 19.56 -22.88
CA PHE A 564 -7.13 18.33 -23.57
C PHE A 564 -5.95 17.37 -23.70
N GLU A 565 -5.97 16.26 -22.96
CA GLU A 565 -4.90 15.27 -22.94
C GLU A 565 -5.47 13.86 -22.76
N GLY A 566 -4.84 12.86 -23.40
CA GLY A 566 -5.22 11.45 -23.20
C GLY A 566 -6.68 11.09 -23.56
N GLY A 567 -7.36 11.91 -24.36
CA GLY A 567 -8.79 11.71 -24.67
C GLY A 567 -9.75 12.23 -23.59
N LEU A 568 -9.25 13.01 -22.63
CA LEU A 568 -10.02 13.71 -21.61
C LEU A 568 -10.00 15.22 -21.87
N LEU A 569 -11.18 15.84 -21.82
CA LEU A 569 -11.34 17.29 -21.78
C LEU A 569 -11.49 17.72 -20.31
N THR A 570 -10.51 18.45 -19.78
CA THR A 570 -10.67 19.12 -18.48
C THR A 570 -11.17 20.53 -18.73
N GLY A 571 -12.24 20.92 -18.02
CA GLY A 571 -12.77 22.28 -18.12
C GLY A 571 -13.59 22.68 -16.92
N PHE A 572 -13.88 23.97 -16.81
CA PHE A 572 -14.80 24.52 -15.82
C PHE A 572 -16.24 24.37 -16.33
N ASP A 573 -17.02 23.52 -15.69
CA ASP A 573 -18.44 23.31 -15.97
C ASP A 573 -19.23 24.51 -15.43
N LEU A 574 -19.79 25.34 -16.32
CA LEU A 574 -20.61 26.48 -15.97
C LEU A 574 -22.02 26.08 -15.48
N THR A 575 -22.46 24.87 -15.79
CA THR A 575 -23.75 24.32 -15.32
C THR A 575 -23.65 23.86 -13.86
N GLU A 576 -22.49 23.34 -13.45
CA GLU A 576 -22.27 22.86 -12.06
C GLU A 576 -21.30 23.71 -11.24
N SER A 577 -20.74 24.77 -11.84
CA SER A 577 -19.76 25.67 -11.23
C SER A 577 -18.54 24.95 -10.63
N ARG A 578 -18.04 23.90 -11.29
CA ARG A 578 -16.88 23.12 -10.83
C ARG A 578 -15.98 22.68 -11.99
N ILE A 579 -14.73 22.41 -11.69
CA ILE A 579 -13.81 21.77 -12.64
C ILE A 579 -14.16 20.29 -12.77
N ARG A 580 -14.23 19.78 -14.00
CA ARG A 580 -14.48 18.38 -14.30
C ARG A 580 -13.68 17.89 -15.50
N ASP A 581 -13.43 16.58 -15.50
CA ASP A 581 -12.89 15.84 -16.64
C ASP A 581 -14.02 15.13 -17.39
N TYR A 582 -14.07 15.30 -18.69
CA TYR A 582 -15.03 14.66 -19.59
C TYR A 582 -14.29 13.74 -20.55
N ALA A 583 -14.60 12.44 -20.50
CA ALA A 583 -14.10 11.49 -21.48
C ALA A 583 -14.76 11.72 -22.83
N ILE A 584 -13.96 11.92 -23.89
CA ILE A 584 -14.47 12.14 -25.25
C ILE A 584 -15.37 10.99 -25.71
N SER A 585 -15.03 9.76 -25.31
CA SER A 585 -15.82 8.55 -25.61
C SER A 585 -17.24 8.57 -25.04
N ARG A 586 -17.55 9.52 -24.15
CA ARG A 586 -18.84 9.68 -23.48
C ARG A 586 -19.55 10.98 -23.85
N ILE A 587 -18.98 11.77 -24.76
CA ILE A 587 -19.64 12.94 -25.32
C ILE A 587 -20.40 12.51 -26.57
N ALA A 588 -21.73 12.63 -26.52
CA ALA A 588 -22.62 12.23 -27.62
C ALA A 588 -22.76 13.30 -28.71
N GLY A 589 -22.46 14.55 -28.38
CA GLY A 589 -22.49 15.71 -29.27
C GLY A 589 -21.76 16.89 -28.66
N ALA A 590 -21.10 17.71 -29.49
CA ALA A 590 -20.38 18.89 -29.04
C ALA A 590 -20.47 20.02 -30.07
N GLU A 591 -20.65 21.25 -29.58
CA GLU A 591 -20.64 22.45 -30.41
C GLU A 591 -19.88 23.58 -29.73
N LYS A 592 -19.26 24.45 -30.55
CA LYS A 592 -18.59 25.64 -30.05
C LYS A 592 -19.64 26.69 -29.66
N GLY A 593 -19.70 27.03 -28.38
CA GLY A 593 -20.54 28.08 -27.84
C GLY A 593 -19.78 29.40 -27.63
N LYS A 594 -20.51 30.51 -27.63
CA LYS A 594 -20.11 31.75 -26.98
C LYS A 594 -20.90 31.87 -25.68
N LYS A 595 -20.25 32.36 -24.64
CA LYS A 595 -20.82 32.49 -23.31
C LYS A 595 -22.03 33.43 -23.28
#